data_AF-A0A060CI14-F1
#
_entry.id   AF-A0A060CI14-F1
#
_cell.length_a   1.000
_cell.length_b   1.000
_cell.length_c   1.000
_cell.angle_alpha   90.00
_cell.angle_beta   90.00
_cell.angle_gamma   90.00
#
_symmetry.space_group_name_H-M   'P 1'
#
loop_
_entity.id
_entity.type
_entity.pdbx_description
1 polymer ?
#
loop_
_entity_poly.entity_id
_entity_poly.type
_entity_poly.pdbx_seq_one_letter_code
_entity_poly.pdbx_strand_id
1 'polypeptide(L)'
;MDFQTVDDSNPRGSYNWGYDPLLYFAPEGSYSSDPDDAYKRITELRHLVHVFHENGLRIVMDVVFNHVFDALTNPLEVLCPGYYFPPQRRWDSFQRQLLRQ
;
A
#
# COMPACT_ATOMS: atom_id res chain seq x y z
N MET A 1 5.39 -0.78 -1.39
CA MET A 1 3.92 -0.88 -1.33
C MET A 1 3.42 -0.14 -2.55
N ASP A 2 2.50 -0.76 -3.27
CA ASP A 2 1.87 -0.19 -4.46
C ASP A 2 0.74 0.77 -4.06
N PHE A 3 0.59 1.87 -4.80
CA PHE A 3 -0.41 2.91 -4.54
C PHE A 3 -1.16 3.32 -5.83
N GLN A 4 -2.34 3.91 -5.66
CA GLN A 4 -3.37 3.93 -6.73
C GLN A 4 -3.26 5.09 -7.72
N THR A 5 -2.77 6.24 -7.28
CA THR A 5 -2.99 7.53 -7.96
C THR A 5 -1.98 7.91 -9.04
N VAL A 6 -0.84 7.22 -9.14
CA VAL A 6 0.11 7.42 -10.25
C VAL A 6 -0.13 6.36 -11.32
N ASP A 7 -0.23 6.81 -12.56
CA ASP A 7 -0.35 5.92 -13.72
C ASP A 7 1.02 5.33 -14.07
N ASP A 8 1.19 4.03 -13.85
CA ASP A 8 2.39 3.26 -14.20
C ASP A 8 2.82 3.44 -15.66
N SER A 9 1.87 3.64 -16.59
CA SER A 9 2.19 3.83 -18.02
C SER A 9 2.66 5.26 -18.35
N ASN A 10 2.37 6.21 -17.48
CA ASN A 10 2.78 7.60 -17.60
C ASN A 10 3.18 8.19 -16.22
N PRO A 11 4.26 7.68 -15.61
CA PRO A 11 4.61 8.00 -14.22
C PRO A 11 5.07 9.45 -14.04
N ARG A 12 5.36 10.16 -15.15
CA ARG A 12 5.71 11.59 -15.15
C ARG A 12 4.50 12.51 -15.31
N GLY A 13 3.33 11.96 -15.63
CA GLY A 13 2.09 12.74 -15.82
C GLY A 13 1.47 13.24 -14.52
N SER A 14 1.83 12.63 -13.39
CA SER A 14 1.33 12.99 -12.06
C SER A 14 2.40 12.76 -11.00
N TYR A 15 2.14 13.22 -9.78
CA TYR A 15 3.02 13.03 -8.64
C TYR A 15 2.19 12.72 -7.40
N ASN A 16 2.62 11.72 -6.63
CA ASN A 16 2.07 11.39 -5.31
C ASN A 16 3.20 10.97 -4.35
N TRP A 17 2.97 11.14 -3.05
CA TRP A 17 3.81 10.63 -1.96
C TRP A 17 3.64 9.13 -1.69
N GLY A 18 2.56 8.51 -2.17
CA GLY A 18 2.29 7.08 -2.02
C GLY A 18 1.53 6.68 -0.75
N TYR A 19 0.78 7.63 -0.16
CA TYR A 19 -0.04 7.39 1.03
C TYR A 19 -1.46 6.89 0.73
N ASP A 20 -1.68 6.32 -0.45
CA ASP A 20 -2.95 5.79 -0.95
C ASP A 20 -2.83 4.30 -1.35
N PRO A 21 -2.69 3.39 -0.36
CA PRO A 21 -2.34 2.00 -0.61
C PRO A 21 -3.36 1.24 -1.45
N LEU A 22 -2.84 0.43 -2.38
CA LEU A 22 -3.61 -0.53 -3.16
C LEU A 22 -3.19 -1.97 -2.83
N LEU A 23 -1.93 -2.35 -3.13
CA LEU A 23 -1.39 -3.69 -2.88
C LEU A 23 -0.23 -3.64 -1.88
N TYR A 24 -0.49 -4.13 -0.67
CA TYR A 24 0.46 -4.08 0.45
C TYR A 24 1.79 -4.80 0.19
N PHE A 25 1.76 -5.91 -0.52
CA PHE A 25 2.91 -6.80 -0.72
C PHE A 25 3.56 -6.67 -2.11
N ALA A 26 3.05 -5.79 -2.95
CA ALA A 26 3.67 -5.47 -4.24
C ALA A 26 4.53 -4.20 -4.11
N PRO A 27 5.70 -4.13 -4.77
CA PRO A 27 6.39 -2.87 -5.00
C PRO A 27 5.60 -1.97 -5.96
N GLU A 28 5.75 -0.67 -5.78
CA GLU A 28 5.18 0.36 -6.66
C GLU A 28 5.72 0.24 -8.09
N GLY A 29 4.83 0.31 -9.08
CA GLY A 29 5.19 0.16 -10.48
C GLY A 29 5.83 1.40 -11.08
N SER A 30 5.38 2.60 -10.70
CA SER A 30 5.87 3.88 -11.24
C SER A 30 7.37 4.14 -11.00
N TYR A 31 7.98 3.45 -10.02
CA TYR A 31 9.42 3.50 -9.75
C TYR A 31 10.23 2.46 -10.53
N SER A 32 9.58 1.54 -11.24
CA SER A 32 10.29 0.54 -12.05
C SER A 32 10.69 1.09 -13.41
N SER A 33 11.79 0.58 -13.97
CA SER A 33 12.18 0.93 -15.34
C SER A 33 11.28 0.29 -16.41
N ASP A 34 10.52 -0.74 -16.03
CA ASP A 34 9.52 -1.40 -16.88
C ASP A 34 8.34 -1.87 -16.02
N PRO A 35 7.29 -1.04 -15.87
CA PRO A 35 6.14 -1.35 -15.03
C PRO A 35 5.33 -2.58 -15.51
N ASP A 36 5.41 -2.92 -16.79
CA ASP A 36 4.71 -4.08 -17.39
C ASP A 36 5.39 -5.41 -17.04
N ASP A 37 6.67 -5.40 -16.65
CA ASP A 37 7.37 -6.56 -16.09
C ASP A 37 7.21 -6.62 -14.56
N ALA A 38 6.33 -7.52 -14.10
CA ALA A 38 6.07 -7.73 -12.68
C ALA A 38 7.32 -8.10 -11.85
N TYR A 39 8.36 -8.70 -12.46
CA TYR A 39 9.60 -9.05 -11.77
C TYR A 39 10.61 -7.91 -11.73
N LYS A 40 10.58 -6.96 -12.68
CA LYS A 40 11.51 -5.82 -12.68
C LYS A 40 11.41 -4.99 -11.41
N ARG A 41 10.21 -4.56 -11.04
CA ARG A 41 9.96 -3.78 -9.81
C ARG A 41 10.51 -4.46 -8.54
N ILE A 42 10.47 -5.80 -8.49
CA ILE A 42 11.00 -6.59 -7.37
C ILE A 42 12.53 -6.62 -7.40
N THR A 43 13.11 -6.92 -8.57
CA THR A 43 14.56 -7.06 -8.72
C THR A 43 15.29 -5.73 -8.54
N GLU A 44 14.73 -4.63 -9.04
CA GLU A 44 15.26 -3.27 -8.88
C GLU A 44 15.21 -2.80 -7.43
N LEU A 45 14.10 -3.01 -6.72
CA LEU A 45 14.03 -2.71 -5.29
C LEU A 45 15.05 -3.52 -4.48
N ARG A 46 15.19 -4.83 -4.78
CA ARG A 46 16.21 -5.67 -4.13
C ARG A 46 17.63 -5.19 -4.42
N HIS A 47 17.91 -4.76 -5.65
CA HIS A 47 19.20 -4.22 -6.04
C HIS A 47 19.49 -2.91 -5.29
N LEU A 48 18.52 -2.00 -5.20
CA LEU A 48 18.64 -0.76 -4.42
C LEU A 48 18.99 -1.07 -2.97
N VAL A 49 18.25 -1.98 -2.32
CA VAL A 49 18.50 -2.37 -0.93
C VAL A 49 19.91 -2.95 -0.76
N HIS A 50 20.34 -3.81 -1.68
CA HIS A 50 21.67 -4.40 -1.67
C HIS A 50 22.77 -3.34 -1.76
N VAL A 51 22.70 -2.43 -2.72
CA VAL A 51 23.69 -1.36 -2.92
C VAL A 51 23.77 -0.44 -1.69
N PHE A 52 22.64 -0.09 -1.07
CA PHE A 52 22.64 0.71 0.16
C PHE A 52 23.36 -0.02 1.30
N HIS A 53 23.08 -1.32 1.47
CA HIS A 53 23.73 -2.13 2.51
C HIS A 53 25.24 -2.28 2.28
N GLU A 54 25.70 -2.46 1.03
CA GLU A 54 27.14 -2.48 0.70
C GLU A 54 27.85 -1.18 1.07
N ASN A 55 27.14 -0.05 1.01
CA ASN A 55 27.63 1.27 1.40
C ASN A 55 27.42 1.60 2.89
N GLY A 56 27.02 0.63 3.71
CA GLY A 56 26.82 0.81 5.15
C GLY A 56 25.57 1.63 5.51
N LEU A 57 24.68 1.89 4.55
CA LEU A 57 23.41 2.57 4.78
C LEU A 57 22.33 1.55 5.14
N ARG A 58 21.41 1.95 6.02
CA ARG A 58 20.22 1.15 6.36
C ARG A 58 18.99 1.78 5.73
N ILE A 59 18.01 0.94 5.42
CA ILE A 59 16.74 1.38 4.83
C ILE A 59 15.62 1.14 5.84
N VAL A 60 14.75 2.13 5.96
CA VAL A 60 13.48 2.03 6.67
C VAL A 60 12.38 2.22 5.63
N MET A 61 11.43 1.30 5.59
CA MET A 61 10.25 1.42 4.73
C MET A 61 9.13 2.13 5.49
N ASP A 62 8.62 3.22 4.92
CA ASP A 62 7.36 3.80 5.36
C ASP A 62 6.21 2.87 4.93
N VAL A 63 5.31 2.55 5.85
CA VAL A 63 4.23 1.58 5.66
C VAL A 63 2.91 2.16 6.14
N VAL A 64 1.87 1.99 5.32
CA VAL A 64 0.57 2.63 5.52
C VAL A 64 -0.49 1.56 5.74
N PHE A 65 -0.57 1.01 6.96
CA PHE A 65 -1.58 -0.01 7.31
C PHE A 65 -2.83 0.58 7.95
N ASN A 66 -2.88 1.90 8.14
CA ASN A 66 -3.96 2.57 8.85
C ASN A 66 -5.19 2.85 7.97
N HIS A 67 -5.06 2.80 6.64
CA HIS A 67 -6.14 3.01 5.68
C HIS A 67 -5.81 2.41 4.31
N VAL A 68 -6.79 2.50 3.40
CA VAL A 68 -6.68 2.17 1.98
C VAL A 68 -7.20 3.35 1.15
N PHE A 69 -6.87 3.41 -0.13
CA PHE A 69 -7.38 4.46 -1.03
C PHE A 69 -8.91 4.42 -1.15
N ASP A 70 -9.46 3.27 -1.52
CA ASP A 70 -10.90 3.04 -1.61
C ASP A 70 -11.25 1.69 -0.99
N ALA A 71 -12.01 1.73 0.10
CA ALA A 71 -12.41 0.52 0.83
C ALA A 71 -13.35 -0.39 0.03
N LEU A 72 -14.23 0.17 -0.80
CA LEU A 72 -15.26 -0.62 -1.50
C LEU A 72 -14.68 -1.45 -2.64
N THR A 73 -13.63 -0.96 -3.28
CA THR A 73 -12.95 -1.64 -4.38
C THR A 73 -11.70 -2.41 -3.91
N ASN A 74 -11.32 -2.28 -2.63
CA ASN A 74 -10.14 -2.96 -2.11
C ASN A 74 -10.31 -4.50 -2.10
N PRO A 75 -9.28 -5.27 -2.50
CA PRO A 75 -9.33 -6.74 -2.48
C PRO A 75 -9.72 -7.35 -1.12
N LEU A 76 -9.36 -6.71 -0.01
CA LEU A 76 -9.72 -7.19 1.33
C LEU A 76 -11.22 -7.10 1.61
N GLU A 77 -11.90 -6.06 1.11
CA GLU A 77 -13.35 -5.91 1.24
C GLU A 77 -14.08 -6.88 0.31
N VAL A 78 -13.57 -7.07 -0.91
CA VAL A 78 -14.11 -8.06 -1.85
C VAL A 78 -14.01 -9.48 -1.27
N LEU A 79 -12.89 -9.81 -0.62
CA LEU A 79 -12.65 -11.12 -0.03
C LEU A 79 -13.47 -11.35 1.25
N CYS A 80 -13.56 -10.36 2.14
CA CYS A 80 -14.22 -10.46 3.44
C CYS A 80 -15.00 -9.17 3.77
N PRO A 81 -16.21 -9.00 3.22
CA PRO A 81 -16.99 -7.77 3.36
C PRO A 81 -17.24 -7.37 4.82
N GLY A 82 -16.96 -6.11 5.16
CA GLY A 82 -17.18 -5.51 6.47
C GLY A 82 -16.30 -6.04 7.61
N TYR A 83 -15.27 -6.84 7.30
CA TYR A 83 -14.31 -7.34 8.28
C TYR A 83 -13.16 -6.36 8.49
N TYR A 84 -12.43 -6.02 7.43
CA TYR A 84 -11.27 -5.12 7.47
C TYR A 84 -11.69 -3.64 7.52
N PHE A 85 -12.83 -3.30 6.91
CA PHE A 85 -13.39 -1.96 6.90
C PHE A 85 -14.82 -1.96 7.49
N PRO A 86 -14.96 -2.22 8.79
CA PRO A 86 -16.27 -2.29 9.43
C PRO A 86 -17.02 -0.96 9.34
N PRO A 87 -18.33 -0.98 9.07
CA PRO A 87 -19.13 0.24 8.97
C PRO A 87 -19.20 0.98 10.31
N GLN A 88 -19.26 2.32 10.27
CA GLN A 88 -19.28 3.21 11.45
C GLN A 88 -20.26 2.72 12.54
N ARG A 89 -21.47 2.30 12.15
CA ARG A 89 -22.52 1.82 13.07
C ARG A 89 -22.08 0.61 13.91
N ARG A 90 -21.21 -0.26 13.37
CA ARG A 90 -20.67 -1.43 14.07
C ARG A 90 -19.69 -1.00 15.16
N TRP A 91 -18.83 -0.02 14.88
CA TRP A 91 -17.91 0.56 15.87
C TRP A 91 -18.63 1.25 17.02
N ASP A 92 -19.64 2.07 16.70
CA ASP A 92 -20.42 2.77 17.74
C ASP A 92 -21.10 1.77 18.69
N SER A 93 -21.56 0.64 18.16
CA SER A 93 -22.20 -0.42 18.94
C SER A 93 -21.18 -1.15 19.83
N PHE A 94 -19.98 -1.43 19.31
CA PHE A 94 -18.88 -2.05 20.05
C PHE A 94 -18.35 -1.14 21.18
N GLN A 95 -18.09 0.15 20.90
CA GLN A 95 -17.62 1.11 21.91
C GLN A 95 -18.66 1.31 23.02
N ARG A 96 -19.95 1.37 22.68
CA ARG A 96 -21.05 1.43 23.66
C ARG A 96 -21.12 0.20 24.56
N GLN A 97 -20.70 -0.96 24.09
CA GLN A 97 -20.65 -2.20 24.87
C GLN A 97 -19.43 -2.25 25.81
N LEU A 98 -18.28 -1.75 25.36
CA LEU A 98 -17.03 -1.67 26.14
C LEU A 98 -17.09 -0.66 27.29
N LEU A 99 -17.70 0.51 27.06
CA LEU A 99 -17.82 1.59 28.06
C LEU A 99 -18.93 1.36 29.11
N ARG A 100 -19.62 0.21 29.04
CA ARG A 100 -20.65 -0.20 30.00
C ARG A 100 -20.15 -1.22 31.03
N GLN A 101 -18.84 -1.51 31.04
CA GLN A 101 -18.13 -2.25 32.10
C GLN A 101 -17.28 -1.27 32.92
#